data_AF-A0A3A2J2W0-F1
#
_entry.id   AF-A0A3A2J2W0-F1
#
_cell.length_a   1.000
_cell.length_b   1.000
_cell.length_c   1.000
_cell.angle_alpha   90.00
_cell.angle_beta   90.00
_cell.angle_gamma   90.00
#
_symmetry.space_group_name_H-M   'P 1'
#
loop_
_entity.id
_entity.type
_entity.pdbx_description
1 polymer ?
#
loop_
_entity_poly.entity_id
_entity_poly.type
_entity_poly.pdbx_seq_one_letter_code
_entity_poly.pdbx_strand_id
1 'polypeptide(L)'
;MSYQILRTAKLTSFGEIGGSGSHTFRERKTSNADSKMTPQNEFYGASRSVDLIYAYKERLSKVKTVRKNAVLGIEYMITFSPDFADRRSQDEYFKDAQKWLETKHGKDNVLSVSIHRDEKTPHIVAYVVPIDAAGKLNAREYLGGKKVLSDMQTDFHLKVSEKFGLERGVLGSTAEHIPIKKFYGNLSAPIPEIKTIVPEIPDLSLFQRTQLSLGFDTSEHLDAVAKAAKAELARAAEIKQRDQVLADKAKQYDLEKRNRDALTSELERVKADNKALSSRLRDLPLDQVLTALGATQDPADKNNFKTEQGRITVTGTKFYNHDLSKGSGGAIDLTMHLLNCKYPEAIKTLSEHFGADAVASAVAAKSMRVVNAIAKDDTVKPASSLPDDCGHNWSAVKKWLMESRHIPSKIIDYLRDKRLIRADDRGNAIFVNQNCTGGEIRGKGANFKGYRGKRGLFVIDRLTDKTLLVVESGTDAMALLAMQPNRYGKVVSTGGDFGKETIKELKALQAAGYTVFVGTDNDKSGHDKFVKLAQELELTHKYRVTPVGRDWQEDLAEQVKLGFGGVGFKPAPTSDDDYSRPVF
;
A
#
# COMPACT_ATOMS: atom_id res chain seq x y z
N MET A 1 8.27 -21.60 -12.83
CA MET A 1 9.02 -20.60 -13.63
C MET A 1 10.06 -19.99 -12.72
N SER A 2 11.31 -19.93 -13.19
CA SER A 2 12.45 -19.42 -12.42
C SER A 2 12.82 -18.03 -12.96
N TYR A 3 12.85 -17.03 -12.07
CA TYR A 3 13.08 -15.63 -12.45
C TYR A 3 14.48 -15.17 -12.03
N GLN A 4 15.05 -14.26 -12.82
CA GLN A 4 16.16 -13.44 -12.35
C GLN A 4 15.68 -12.51 -11.24
N ILE A 5 16.55 -12.19 -10.28
CA ILE A 5 16.26 -11.20 -9.25
C ILE A 5 17.45 -10.25 -9.15
N LEU A 6 17.28 -9.03 -9.66
CA LEU A 6 18.23 -7.92 -9.55
C LEU A 6 17.57 -6.80 -8.75
N ARG A 7 18.20 -6.36 -7.66
CA ARG A 7 17.73 -5.22 -6.86
C ARG A 7 18.87 -4.28 -6.53
N THR A 8 18.53 -3.03 -6.25
CA THR A 8 19.49 -1.98 -5.92
C THR A 8 19.04 -1.16 -4.73
N ALA A 9 19.96 -0.77 -3.86
CA ALA A 9 19.76 0.24 -2.82
C ALA A 9 20.76 1.40 -2.99
N LYS A 10 20.34 2.61 -2.61
CA LYS A 10 21.21 3.80 -2.61
C LYS A 10 21.84 3.95 -1.24
N LEU A 11 23.15 4.09 -1.20
CA LEU A 11 23.91 4.36 0.01
C LEU A 11 24.36 5.83 -0.03
N THR A 12 23.86 6.64 0.90
CA THR A 12 24.05 8.10 0.97
C THR A 12 25.02 8.54 2.05
N SER A 13 25.38 7.64 2.98
CA SER A 13 26.33 7.94 4.04
C SER A 13 27.31 6.78 4.28
N PHE A 14 28.49 7.09 4.84
CA PHE A 14 29.43 6.06 5.29
C PHE A 14 28.87 5.19 6.42
N GLY A 15 27.92 5.70 7.20
CA GLY A 15 27.20 4.91 8.20
C GLY A 15 26.33 3.83 7.56
N GLU A 16 25.63 4.14 6.46
CA GLU A 16 24.86 3.16 5.69
C GLU A 16 25.77 2.14 5.01
N ILE A 17 26.90 2.58 4.44
CA ILE A 17 27.91 1.69 3.82
C ILE A 17 28.48 0.74 4.87
N GLY A 18 28.93 1.25 6.03
CA GLY A 18 29.47 0.43 7.11
C GLY A 18 28.43 -0.50 7.72
N GLY A 19 27.20 -0.01 7.93
CA GLY A 19 26.09 -0.81 8.45
C GLY A 19 25.71 -1.96 7.52
N SER A 20 25.65 -1.72 6.20
CA SER A 20 25.43 -2.79 5.22
C SER A 20 26.64 -3.73 5.14
N GLY A 21 27.86 -3.19 5.03
CA GLY A 21 29.09 -3.98 4.99
C GLY A 21 29.22 -4.92 6.18
N SER A 22 28.93 -4.45 7.40
CA SER A 22 28.99 -5.30 8.61
C SER A 22 28.05 -6.51 8.54
N HIS A 23 26.93 -6.41 7.83
CA HIS A 23 26.03 -7.54 7.56
C HIS A 23 26.61 -8.50 6.52
N THR A 24 27.10 -7.94 5.41
CA THR A 24 27.67 -8.69 4.29
C THR A 24 28.88 -9.50 4.73
N PHE A 25 29.80 -8.87 5.45
CA PHE A 25 31.03 -9.53 5.93
C PHE A 25 30.85 -10.30 7.25
N ARG A 26 29.59 -10.48 7.71
CA ARG A 26 29.24 -11.22 8.94
C ARG A 26 29.95 -10.72 10.22
N GLU A 27 30.28 -9.44 10.27
CA GLU A 27 30.88 -8.78 11.44
C GLU A 27 29.86 -8.51 12.56
N ARG A 28 28.56 -8.58 12.22
CA ARG A 28 27.45 -8.57 13.17
C ARG A 28 26.69 -9.89 13.10
N LYS A 29 26.01 -10.24 14.20
CA LYS A 29 25.15 -11.44 14.25
C LYS A 29 24.02 -11.33 13.21
N THR A 30 23.97 -12.30 12.30
CA THR A 30 22.94 -12.42 11.26
C THR A 30 22.12 -13.67 11.53
N SER A 31 20.85 -13.52 11.88
CA SER A 31 20.01 -14.63 12.40
C SER A 31 19.59 -15.66 11.36
N ASN A 32 19.59 -15.30 10.08
CA ASN A 32 19.18 -16.16 8.96
C ASN A 32 20.36 -16.81 8.23
N ALA A 33 21.60 -16.59 8.70
CA ALA A 33 22.80 -17.20 8.15
C ALA A 33 23.20 -18.44 8.97
N ASP A 34 23.46 -19.55 8.29
CA ASP A 34 24.02 -20.75 8.90
C ASP A 34 25.54 -20.59 9.07
N SER A 35 25.99 -20.47 10.32
CA SER A 35 27.41 -20.28 10.64
C SER A 35 28.31 -21.41 10.15
N LYS A 36 27.78 -22.62 9.92
CA LYS A 36 28.55 -23.74 9.34
C LYS A 36 28.82 -23.56 7.85
N MET A 37 27.97 -22.80 7.17
CA MET A 37 28.04 -22.53 5.74
C MET A 37 28.79 -21.24 5.43
N THR A 38 28.96 -20.32 6.39
CA THR A 38 29.67 -19.04 6.20
C THR A 38 31.06 -19.17 5.58
N PRO A 39 31.89 -20.20 5.85
CA PRO A 39 33.16 -20.41 5.16
C PRO A 39 33.06 -20.65 3.65
N GLN A 40 31.86 -20.95 3.13
CA GLN A 40 31.61 -21.09 1.69
C GLN A 40 31.25 -19.76 1.00
N ASN A 41 31.17 -18.66 1.76
CA ASN A 41 30.99 -17.34 1.17
C ASN A 41 32.29 -16.91 0.49
N GLU A 42 32.15 -16.23 -0.65
CA GLU A 42 33.28 -15.74 -1.44
C GLU A 42 33.27 -14.21 -1.46
N PHE A 43 34.43 -13.60 -1.28
CA PHE A 43 34.58 -12.15 -1.24
C PHE A 43 35.63 -11.71 -2.27
N TYR A 44 35.22 -10.82 -3.18
CA TYR A 44 36.09 -10.23 -4.20
C TYR A 44 36.18 -8.72 -3.94
N GLY A 45 37.39 -8.19 -3.80
CA GLY A 45 37.60 -6.79 -3.39
C GLY A 45 37.61 -6.63 -1.87
N ALA A 46 36.96 -5.61 -1.33
CA ALA A 46 36.87 -5.43 0.12
C ALA A 46 36.09 -6.58 0.78
N SER A 47 36.64 -7.12 1.87
CA SER A 47 36.08 -8.26 2.62
C SER A 47 35.75 -7.94 4.09
N ARG A 48 35.87 -6.67 4.48
CA ARG A 48 35.51 -6.14 5.81
C ARG A 48 34.85 -4.78 5.67
N SER A 49 34.04 -4.39 6.65
CA SER A 49 33.30 -3.12 6.58
C SER A 49 34.25 -1.91 6.59
N VAL A 50 35.34 -2.02 7.36
CA VAL A 50 36.39 -1.00 7.43
C VAL A 50 37.12 -0.83 6.09
N ASP A 51 37.44 -1.95 5.43
CA ASP A 51 38.10 -1.95 4.12
C ASP A 51 37.19 -1.39 3.03
N LEU A 52 35.88 -1.71 3.12
CA LEU A 52 34.88 -1.17 2.22
C LEU A 52 34.75 0.34 2.36
N ILE A 53 34.69 0.85 3.60
CA ILE A 53 34.65 2.30 3.86
C ILE A 53 35.91 2.97 3.31
N TYR A 54 37.08 2.36 3.50
CA TYR A 54 38.34 2.88 2.98
C TYR A 54 38.34 2.93 1.45
N ALA A 55 37.92 1.84 0.79
CA ALA A 55 37.80 1.78 -0.67
C ALA A 55 36.85 2.85 -1.23
N TYR A 56 35.72 3.10 -0.55
CA TYR A 56 34.82 4.21 -0.93
C TYR A 56 35.51 5.56 -0.77
N LYS A 57 36.21 5.81 0.34
CA LYS A 57 36.94 7.08 0.56
C LYS A 57 38.03 7.29 -0.50
N GLU A 58 38.79 6.25 -0.82
CA GLU A 58 39.84 6.32 -1.83
C GLU A 58 39.26 6.56 -3.23
N ARG A 59 38.17 5.88 -3.59
CA ARG A 59 37.55 6.08 -4.91
C ARG A 59 36.88 7.46 -5.01
N LEU A 60 36.23 7.93 -3.95
CA LEU A 60 35.58 9.24 -3.90
C LEU A 60 36.59 10.41 -3.88
N SER A 61 37.82 10.23 -3.39
CA SER A 61 38.85 11.26 -3.44
C SER A 61 39.28 11.61 -4.87
N LYS A 62 39.08 10.67 -5.81
CA LYS A 62 39.32 10.86 -7.25
C LYS A 62 38.19 11.66 -7.94
N VAL A 63 37.09 11.95 -7.25
CA VAL A 63 35.96 12.73 -7.76
C VAL A 63 36.14 14.20 -7.40
N LYS A 64 36.15 15.08 -8.42
CA LYS A 64 36.38 16.53 -8.25
C LYS A 64 35.44 17.23 -7.25
N THR A 65 34.16 16.85 -7.24
CA THR A 65 33.16 17.47 -6.36
C THR A 65 32.11 16.47 -5.95
N VAL A 66 31.96 16.26 -4.64
CA VAL A 66 30.91 15.43 -4.05
C VAL A 66 29.92 16.36 -3.33
N ARG A 67 28.68 16.42 -3.82
CA ARG A 67 27.63 17.23 -3.18
C ARG A 67 27.21 16.62 -1.83
N LYS A 68 26.76 17.45 -0.88
CA LYS A 68 26.33 17.02 0.46
C LYS A 68 25.24 15.92 0.44
N ASN A 69 24.30 15.99 -0.50
CA ASN A 69 23.22 15.01 -0.66
C ASN A 69 23.51 14.02 -1.80
N ALA A 70 24.78 13.65 -1.99
CA ALA A 70 25.17 12.68 -3.00
C ALA A 70 24.80 11.27 -2.55
N VAL A 71 24.46 10.42 -3.53
CA VAL A 71 24.48 8.98 -3.33
C VAL A 71 25.93 8.55 -3.50
N LEU A 72 26.55 8.11 -2.41
CA LEU A 72 27.95 7.72 -2.36
C LEU A 72 28.18 6.35 -3.02
N GLY A 73 27.20 5.45 -2.91
CA GLY A 73 27.28 4.09 -3.41
C GLY A 73 25.94 3.51 -3.85
N ILE A 74 26.03 2.49 -4.70
CA ILE A 74 24.91 1.62 -5.06
C ILE A 74 25.23 0.22 -4.54
N GLU A 75 24.33 -0.31 -3.73
CA GLU A 75 24.35 -1.72 -3.35
C GLU A 75 23.48 -2.50 -4.34
N TYR A 76 24.02 -3.57 -4.91
CA TYR A 76 23.30 -4.51 -5.74
C TYR A 76 23.06 -5.81 -4.97
N MET A 77 21.83 -6.31 -5.03
CA MET A 77 21.48 -7.67 -4.59
C MET A 77 21.07 -8.47 -5.83
N ILE A 78 21.83 -9.51 -6.17
CA ILE A 78 21.59 -10.36 -7.35
C ILE A 78 21.39 -11.79 -6.90
N THR A 79 20.25 -12.37 -7.28
CA THR A 79 19.89 -13.76 -6.97
C THR A 79 18.92 -14.28 -8.04
N PHE A 80 18.31 -15.42 -7.77
CA PHE A 80 17.40 -16.14 -8.66
C PHE A 80 16.33 -16.85 -7.82
N SER A 81 15.31 -17.42 -8.47
CA SER A 81 14.33 -18.27 -7.80
C SER A 81 15.02 -19.46 -7.09
N PRO A 82 14.57 -19.90 -5.90
CA PRO A 82 15.22 -20.97 -5.12
C PRO A 82 15.43 -22.30 -5.86
N ASP A 83 14.58 -22.59 -6.84
CA ASP A 83 14.64 -23.82 -7.64
C ASP A 83 15.64 -23.75 -8.81
N PHE A 84 16.50 -22.74 -8.84
CA PHE A 84 17.46 -22.52 -9.92
C PHE A 84 18.75 -23.33 -9.75
N ALA A 85 18.89 -24.31 -10.67
CA ALA A 85 20.11 -24.97 -11.15
C ALA A 85 21.08 -25.55 -10.10
N ASP A 86 22.05 -26.33 -10.57
CA ASP A 86 23.10 -26.88 -9.73
C ASP A 86 24.21 -25.84 -9.44
N ARG A 87 25.13 -26.20 -8.55
CA ARG A 87 26.20 -25.32 -8.08
C ARG A 87 27.05 -24.73 -9.22
N ARG A 88 27.38 -25.51 -10.26
CA ARG A 88 28.23 -25.04 -11.36
C ARG A 88 27.54 -23.92 -12.14
N SER A 89 26.27 -24.10 -12.48
CA SER A 89 25.50 -23.06 -13.17
C SER A 89 25.33 -21.80 -12.32
N GLN A 90 25.20 -21.94 -10.99
CA GLN A 90 25.17 -20.79 -10.08
C GLN A 90 26.49 -20.02 -10.08
N ASP A 91 27.63 -20.71 -10.04
CA ASP A 91 28.96 -20.09 -10.07
C ASP A 91 29.19 -19.33 -11.39
N GLU A 92 28.80 -19.92 -12.53
CA GLU A 92 28.85 -19.24 -13.83
C GLU A 92 27.92 -18.02 -13.89
N TYR A 93 26.69 -18.14 -13.39
CA TYR A 93 25.74 -17.03 -13.32
C TYR A 93 26.29 -15.86 -12.50
N PHE A 94 26.89 -16.14 -11.33
CA PHE A 94 27.48 -15.10 -10.49
C PHE A 94 28.71 -14.46 -11.12
N LYS A 95 29.53 -15.24 -11.84
CA LYS A 95 30.67 -14.72 -12.60
C LYS A 95 30.22 -13.76 -13.71
N ASP A 96 29.16 -14.09 -14.45
CA ASP A 96 28.61 -13.21 -15.48
C ASP A 96 27.93 -11.97 -14.88
N ALA A 97 27.25 -12.12 -13.75
CA ALA A 97 26.67 -10.99 -13.03
C ALA A 97 27.74 -10.01 -12.56
N GLN A 98 28.87 -10.50 -12.03
CA GLN A 98 30.02 -9.66 -11.69
C GLN A 98 30.58 -8.95 -12.92
N LYS A 99 30.82 -9.67 -14.02
CA LYS A 99 31.32 -9.08 -15.27
C LYS A 99 30.37 -8.01 -15.82
N TRP A 100 29.06 -8.22 -15.70
CA TRP A 100 28.05 -7.23 -16.07
C TRP A 100 28.15 -5.96 -15.23
N LEU A 101 28.33 -6.08 -13.91
CA LEU A 101 28.56 -4.92 -13.02
C LEU A 101 29.82 -4.15 -13.40
N GLU A 102 30.93 -4.85 -13.62
CA GLU A 102 32.22 -4.26 -14.04
C GLU A 102 32.11 -3.58 -15.41
N THR A 103 31.37 -4.16 -16.35
CA THR A 103 31.14 -3.56 -17.67
C THR A 103 30.25 -2.31 -17.58
N LYS A 104 29.22 -2.36 -16.72
CA LYS A 104 28.24 -1.29 -16.58
C LYS A 104 28.78 -0.07 -15.86
N HIS A 105 29.56 -0.29 -14.80
CA HIS A 105 30.05 0.78 -13.93
C HIS A 105 31.53 1.07 -14.12
N GLY A 106 32.29 0.21 -14.80
CA GLY A 106 33.74 0.23 -14.81
C GLY A 106 34.32 -0.59 -13.66
N LYS A 107 35.35 -1.39 -13.94
CA LYS A 107 35.95 -2.32 -12.97
C LYS A 107 36.39 -1.63 -11.67
N ASP A 108 37.05 -0.47 -11.76
CA ASP A 108 37.52 0.27 -10.59
C ASP A 108 36.40 0.87 -9.72
N ASN A 109 35.17 0.93 -10.25
CA ASN A 109 34.01 1.44 -9.53
C ASN A 109 33.29 0.34 -8.75
N VAL A 110 33.58 -0.94 -9.01
CA VAL A 110 33.04 -2.10 -8.28
C VAL A 110 34.01 -2.44 -7.14
N LEU A 111 33.70 -1.99 -5.92
CA LEU A 111 34.63 -2.05 -4.79
C LEU A 111 34.62 -3.40 -4.05
N SER A 112 33.47 -4.07 -4.07
CA SER A 112 33.31 -5.38 -3.45
C SER A 112 32.17 -6.13 -4.10
N VAL A 113 32.36 -7.43 -4.32
CA VAL A 113 31.34 -8.40 -4.73
C VAL A 113 31.45 -9.58 -3.77
N SER A 114 30.39 -9.82 -3.02
CA SER A 114 30.31 -10.89 -2.02
C SER A 114 29.26 -11.90 -2.43
N ILE A 115 29.61 -13.17 -2.57
CA ILE A 115 28.68 -14.28 -2.85
C ILE A 115 28.36 -14.96 -1.54
N HIS A 116 27.11 -14.84 -1.08
CA HIS A 116 26.62 -15.54 0.11
C HIS A 116 25.97 -16.86 -0.25
N ARG A 117 26.35 -17.89 0.49
CA ARG A 117 25.86 -19.27 0.34
C ARG A 117 25.45 -19.89 1.68
N ASP A 118 25.50 -19.08 2.73
CA ASP A 118 25.09 -19.40 4.08
C ASP A 118 23.64 -19.01 4.40
N GLU A 119 22.88 -18.56 3.40
CA GLU A 119 21.45 -18.24 3.52
C GLU A 119 20.61 -19.16 2.61
N LYS A 120 19.28 -19.08 2.74
CA LYS A 120 18.33 -19.97 2.03
C LYS A 120 18.52 -20.02 0.51
N THR A 121 18.91 -18.92 -0.12
CA THR A 121 19.15 -18.86 -1.56
C THR A 121 20.46 -18.11 -1.79
N PRO A 122 21.40 -18.69 -2.56
CA PRO A 122 22.65 -18.02 -2.89
C PRO A 122 22.41 -16.66 -3.56
N HIS A 123 23.19 -15.66 -3.18
CA HIS A 123 23.04 -14.31 -3.72
C HIS A 123 24.34 -13.52 -3.67
N ILE A 124 24.48 -12.56 -4.59
CA ILE A 124 25.51 -11.53 -4.55
C ILE A 124 25.01 -10.33 -3.76
N VAL A 125 25.88 -9.75 -2.95
CA VAL A 125 25.85 -8.36 -2.52
C VAL A 125 27.06 -7.65 -3.12
N ALA A 126 26.84 -6.62 -3.94
CA ALA A 126 27.91 -5.86 -4.58
C ALA A 126 27.81 -4.37 -4.27
N TYR A 127 28.96 -3.73 -4.05
CA TYR A 127 29.07 -2.31 -3.71
C TYR A 127 29.77 -1.55 -4.81
N VAL A 128 29.10 -0.52 -5.33
CA VAL A 128 29.55 0.22 -6.52
C VAL A 128 29.55 1.73 -6.27
N VAL A 129 30.60 2.43 -6.66
CA VAL A 129 30.61 3.92 -6.68
C VAL A 129 30.03 4.40 -8.02
N PRO A 130 28.94 5.17 -8.04
CA PRO A 130 28.28 5.57 -9.27
C PRO A 130 29.00 6.75 -9.93
N ILE A 131 30.20 6.52 -10.46
CA ILE A 131 30.95 7.49 -11.26
C ILE A 131 30.56 7.31 -12.73
N ASP A 132 30.17 8.40 -13.40
CA ASP A 132 29.85 8.39 -14.83
C ASP A 132 31.10 8.48 -15.72
N ALA A 133 30.91 8.37 -17.04
CA ALA A 133 31.98 8.52 -18.02
C ALA A 133 32.65 9.90 -17.98
N ALA A 134 32.00 10.92 -17.40
CA ALA A 134 32.56 12.26 -17.20
C ALA A 134 33.35 12.39 -15.89
N GLY A 135 33.53 11.30 -15.13
CA GLY A 135 34.26 11.29 -13.87
C GLY A 135 33.51 11.93 -12.70
N LYS A 136 32.18 12.13 -12.83
CA LYS A 136 31.34 12.73 -11.79
C LYS A 136 30.52 11.67 -11.07
N LEU A 137 30.24 11.92 -9.79
CA LEU A 137 29.35 11.08 -9.00
C LEU A 137 27.89 11.29 -9.42
N ASN A 138 27.33 10.35 -10.17
CA ASN A 138 26.06 10.45 -10.85
C ASN A 138 25.21 9.16 -10.74
N ALA A 139 24.62 8.94 -9.56
CA ALA A 139 23.67 7.83 -9.37
C ALA A 139 22.39 7.96 -10.20
N ARG A 140 22.07 9.13 -10.75
CA ARG A 140 20.87 9.34 -11.58
C ARG A 140 21.02 8.68 -12.94
N GLU A 141 22.23 8.59 -13.49
CA GLU A 141 22.46 7.86 -14.74
C GLU A 141 22.07 6.38 -14.61
N TYR A 142 22.42 5.77 -13.48
CA TYR A 142 22.19 4.35 -13.25
C TYR A 142 20.83 4.02 -12.63
N LEU A 143 20.26 4.91 -11.79
CA LEU A 143 19.03 4.64 -11.01
C LEU A 143 17.95 5.73 -11.20
N GLY A 144 18.07 6.55 -12.24
CA GLY A 144 17.22 7.72 -12.47
C GLY A 144 15.88 7.40 -13.12
N GLY A 145 14.92 7.02 -12.29
CA GLY A 145 13.51 6.91 -12.71
C GLY A 145 13.14 5.54 -13.27
N LYS A 146 11.85 5.39 -13.58
CA LYS A 146 11.22 4.09 -13.89
C LYS A 146 11.80 3.44 -15.14
N LYS A 147 12.05 4.23 -16.19
CA LYS A 147 12.59 3.72 -17.47
C LYS A 147 13.98 3.12 -17.28
N VAL A 148 14.90 3.84 -16.64
CA VAL A 148 16.27 3.36 -16.41
C VAL A 148 16.30 2.05 -15.64
N LEU A 149 15.48 1.92 -14.58
CA LEU A 149 15.39 0.69 -13.81
C LEU A 149 14.74 -0.46 -14.59
N SER A 150 13.72 -0.18 -15.39
CA SER A 150 13.09 -1.19 -16.26
C SER A 150 14.05 -1.68 -17.34
N ASP A 151 14.78 -0.76 -17.98
CA ASP A 151 15.78 -1.08 -19.00
C ASP A 151 16.93 -1.87 -18.37
N MET A 152 17.33 -1.56 -17.13
CA MET A 152 18.34 -2.33 -16.39
C MET A 152 17.91 -3.78 -16.17
N GLN A 153 16.66 -4.03 -15.80
CA GLN A 153 16.14 -5.39 -15.64
C GLN A 153 16.17 -6.15 -16.97
N THR A 154 15.82 -5.49 -18.07
CA THR A 154 15.85 -6.09 -19.42
C THR A 154 17.29 -6.36 -19.87
N ASP A 155 18.19 -5.40 -19.70
CA ASP A 155 19.60 -5.52 -20.07
C ASP A 155 20.31 -6.64 -19.29
N PHE A 156 20.05 -6.74 -17.99
CA PHE A 156 20.58 -7.84 -17.17
C PHE A 156 20.03 -9.20 -17.62
N HIS A 157 18.76 -9.28 -18.01
CA HIS A 157 18.19 -10.51 -18.53
C HIS A 157 18.85 -10.97 -19.82
N LEU A 158 18.92 -10.10 -20.81
CA LEU A 158 19.48 -10.43 -22.12
C LEU A 158 20.98 -10.75 -22.07
N LYS A 159 21.74 -10.11 -21.18
CA LYS A 159 23.20 -10.29 -21.10
C LYS A 159 23.65 -11.38 -20.15
N VAL A 160 22.85 -11.70 -19.13
CA VAL A 160 23.24 -12.62 -18.06
C VAL A 160 22.24 -13.76 -17.94
N SER A 161 20.98 -13.47 -17.64
CA SER A 161 20.04 -14.47 -17.13
C SER A 161 19.46 -15.41 -18.20
N GLU A 162 19.26 -14.92 -19.43
CA GLU A 162 18.59 -15.66 -20.51
C GLU A 162 19.30 -16.98 -20.84
N LYS A 163 20.63 -16.98 -20.91
CA LYS A 163 21.42 -18.19 -21.21
C LYS A 163 21.34 -19.27 -20.14
N PHE A 164 20.89 -18.93 -18.94
CA PHE A 164 20.66 -19.87 -17.84
C PHE A 164 19.18 -20.30 -17.73
N GLY A 165 18.32 -19.90 -18.67
CA GLY A 165 16.90 -20.22 -18.65
C GLY A 165 16.10 -19.47 -17.57
N LEU A 166 16.65 -18.38 -17.03
CA LEU A 166 15.96 -17.52 -16.07
C LEU A 166 15.15 -16.45 -16.80
N GLU A 167 13.86 -16.36 -16.49
CA GLU A 167 12.98 -15.35 -17.07
C GLU A 167 13.19 -13.97 -16.44
N ARG A 168 12.95 -12.93 -17.24
CA ARG A 168 12.81 -11.56 -16.74
C ARG A 168 11.59 -11.47 -15.81
N GLY A 169 11.71 -10.72 -14.72
CA GLY A 169 10.54 -10.33 -13.93
C GLY A 169 9.49 -9.59 -14.78
N VAL A 170 8.22 -9.70 -14.39
CA VAL A 170 7.07 -9.14 -15.13
C VAL A 170 7.27 -7.64 -15.40
N LEU A 171 7.20 -7.25 -16.68
CA LEU A 171 7.32 -5.86 -17.09
C LEU A 171 6.14 -5.04 -16.56
N GLY A 172 6.44 -3.91 -15.92
CA GLY A 172 5.38 -3.09 -15.30
C GLY A 172 4.79 -3.67 -14.02
N SER A 173 5.44 -4.68 -13.42
CA SER A 173 5.01 -5.26 -12.14
C SER A 173 4.76 -4.17 -11.09
N THR A 174 3.58 -4.24 -10.47
CA THR A 174 3.18 -3.39 -9.35
C THR A 174 3.55 -4.01 -8.00
N ALA A 175 4.33 -5.10 -7.99
CA ALA A 175 4.74 -5.76 -6.76
C ALA A 175 5.65 -4.84 -5.94
N GLU A 176 5.27 -4.60 -4.69
CA GLU A 176 6.09 -3.83 -3.76
C GLU A 176 7.19 -4.73 -3.16
N HIS A 177 8.40 -4.17 -3.04
CA HIS A 177 9.49 -4.87 -2.38
C HIS A 177 9.17 -5.02 -0.90
N ILE A 178 9.03 -6.26 -0.44
CA ILE A 178 8.87 -6.60 0.97
C ILE A 178 10.27 -6.82 1.55
N PRO A 179 10.70 -6.04 2.56
CA PRO A 179 11.98 -6.27 3.23
C PRO A 179 12.07 -7.70 3.80
N ILE A 180 13.26 -8.30 3.81
CA ILE A 180 13.48 -9.69 4.23
C ILE A 180 12.95 -9.95 5.66
N LYS A 181 13.11 -8.99 6.58
CA LYS A 181 12.56 -9.05 7.95
C LYS A 181 11.02 -9.11 7.97
N LYS A 182 10.35 -8.47 7.00
CA LYS A 182 8.89 -8.49 6.82
C LYS A 182 8.46 -9.78 6.09
N PHE A 183 9.29 -10.31 5.19
CA PHE A 183 9.05 -11.61 4.53
C PHE A 183 9.13 -12.79 5.52
N TYR A 184 10.17 -12.87 6.36
CA TYR A 184 10.23 -13.83 7.48
C TYR A 184 9.22 -13.49 8.58
N GLY A 185 8.91 -12.21 8.84
CA GLY A 185 7.82 -11.85 9.77
C GLY A 185 6.44 -12.34 9.30
N ASN A 186 6.24 -12.52 8.00
CA ASN A 186 5.00 -13.03 7.41
C ASN A 186 4.98 -14.56 7.23
N LEU A 187 6.15 -15.21 7.10
CA LEU A 187 6.28 -16.69 7.06
C LEU A 187 6.54 -17.32 8.43
N SER A 188 6.97 -16.51 9.39
CA SER A 188 7.41 -16.88 10.73
C SER A 188 6.90 -15.86 11.74
N ALA A 189 5.65 -15.41 11.60
CA ALA A 189 4.98 -14.68 12.67
C ALA A 189 5.07 -15.56 13.93
N PRO A 190 5.81 -15.15 14.98
CA PRO A 190 5.81 -15.89 16.22
C PRO A 190 4.41 -15.75 16.81
N ILE A 191 3.83 -16.89 17.22
CA ILE A 191 2.95 -16.91 18.39
C ILE A 191 3.70 -16.09 19.45
N PRO A 192 3.06 -15.10 20.11
CA PRO A 192 3.75 -14.29 21.11
C PRO A 192 4.50 -15.21 22.07
N GLU A 193 5.81 -15.02 22.18
CA GLU A 193 6.63 -15.71 23.17
C GLU A 193 6.04 -15.42 24.55
N ILE A 194 5.35 -16.40 25.10
CA ILE A 194 5.20 -16.50 26.54
C ILE A 194 6.63 -16.71 27.03
N LYS A 195 7.17 -15.78 27.82
CA LYS A 195 8.34 -16.08 28.64
C LYS A 195 8.01 -17.37 29.38
N THR A 196 8.60 -18.49 28.97
CA THR A 196 8.69 -19.69 29.81
C THR A 196 9.51 -19.29 31.01
N ILE A 197 8.86 -18.71 32.02
CA ILE A 197 9.23 -18.99 33.38
C ILE A 197 8.79 -20.45 33.54
N VAL A 198 9.72 -21.37 33.24
CA VAL A 198 9.65 -22.68 33.88
C VAL A 198 9.71 -22.34 35.37
N PRO A 199 8.66 -22.56 36.18
CA PRO A 199 8.85 -22.50 37.60
C PRO A 199 9.89 -23.58 37.91
N GLU A 200 11.03 -23.21 38.49
CA GLU A 200 11.67 -24.14 39.40
C GLU A 200 10.56 -24.62 40.34
N ILE A 201 10.23 -25.91 40.27
CA ILE A 201 9.52 -26.52 41.38
C ILE A 201 10.45 -26.28 42.56
N PRO A 202 10.08 -25.48 43.57
CA PRO A 202 10.95 -25.29 44.71
C PRO A 202 11.19 -26.68 45.29
N ASP A 203 12.44 -27.13 45.29
CA ASP A 203 12.77 -28.37 45.99
C ASP A 203 12.32 -28.16 47.44
N LEU A 204 11.39 -29.00 47.90
CA LEU A 204 10.85 -28.84 49.25
C LEU A 204 12.05 -28.90 50.20
N SER A 205 12.22 -27.84 50.98
CA SER A 205 13.25 -27.77 51.99
C SER A 205 13.13 -28.97 52.93
N LEU A 206 14.23 -29.41 53.54
CA LEU A 206 14.24 -30.51 54.50
C LEU A 206 13.16 -30.33 55.59
N PHE A 207 12.90 -29.07 55.97
CA PHE A 207 11.84 -28.68 56.90
C PHE A 207 10.42 -29.03 56.39
N GLN A 208 10.12 -28.72 55.12
CA GLN A 208 8.80 -28.99 54.55
C GLN A 208 8.55 -30.48 54.25
N ARG A 209 9.61 -31.23 53.90
CA ARG A 209 9.53 -32.70 53.80
C ARG A 209 9.24 -33.35 55.15
N THR A 210 9.79 -32.78 56.22
CA THR A 210 9.57 -33.25 57.59
C THR A 210 8.13 -33.00 58.06
N GLN A 211 7.52 -31.85 57.71
CA GLN A 211 6.11 -31.57 58.02
C GLN A 211 5.13 -32.53 57.31
N LEU A 212 5.39 -32.89 56.06
CA LEU A 212 4.57 -33.84 55.30
C LEU A 212 4.64 -35.26 55.90
N SER A 213 5.83 -35.67 56.36
CA SER A 213 6.07 -36.95 57.03
C SER A 213 5.39 -37.04 58.41
N LEU A 214 5.18 -35.89 59.07
CA LEU A 214 4.61 -35.79 60.42
C LEU A 214 3.08 -35.57 60.43
N GLY A 215 2.40 -35.60 59.28
CA GLY A 215 0.94 -35.59 59.22
C GLY A 215 0.27 -34.27 59.62
N PHE A 216 0.96 -33.13 59.48
CA PHE A 216 0.33 -31.83 59.67
C PHE A 216 -0.65 -31.54 58.52
N ASP A 217 -1.84 -31.05 58.87
CA ASP A 217 -2.99 -30.86 57.98
C ASP A 217 -2.67 -29.83 56.88
N THR A 218 -2.79 -30.24 55.62
CA THR A 218 -2.37 -29.47 54.41
C THR A 218 -3.52 -29.26 53.43
N SER A 219 -4.76 -29.10 53.95
CA SER A 219 -5.96 -28.94 53.11
C SER A 219 -5.88 -27.73 52.17
N GLU A 220 -5.29 -26.61 52.60
CA GLU A 220 -5.14 -25.41 51.76
C GLU A 220 -4.17 -25.61 50.58
N HIS A 221 -3.17 -26.49 50.72
CA HIS A 221 -2.16 -26.70 49.68
C HIS A 221 -2.65 -27.65 48.59
N LEU A 222 -3.43 -28.68 48.97
CA LEU A 222 -4.04 -29.62 48.03
C LEU A 222 -5.09 -28.93 47.15
N ASP A 223 -5.89 -28.02 47.71
CA ASP A 223 -6.87 -27.23 46.95
C ASP A 223 -6.19 -26.27 45.96
N ALA A 224 -5.06 -25.66 46.35
CA ALA A 224 -4.30 -24.80 45.46
C ALA A 224 -3.72 -25.57 44.26
N VAL A 225 -3.19 -26.77 44.48
CA VAL A 225 -2.66 -27.65 43.42
C VAL A 225 -3.77 -28.16 42.50
N ALA A 226 -4.92 -28.58 43.05
CA ALA A 226 -6.05 -29.02 42.26
C ALA A 226 -6.65 -27.91 41.38
N LYS A 227 -6.73 -26.67 41.92
CA LYS A 227 -7.19 -25.49 41.18
C LYS A 227 -6.24 -25.12 40.04
N ALA A 228 -4.93 -25.24 40.25
CA ALA A 228 -3.92 -25.01 39.22
C ALA A 228 -4.02 -26.04 38.09
N ALA A 229 -4.18 -27.33 38.42
CA ALA A 229 -4.31 -28.40 37.41
C ALA A 229 -5.57 -28.22 36.54
N LYS A 230 -6.70 -27.81 37.15
CA LYS A 230 -7.97 -27.57 36.42
C LYS A 230 -7.89 -26.37 35.48
N ALA A 231 -7.21 -25.30 35.90
CA ALA A 231 -6.97 -24.12 35.06
C ALA A 231 -6.09 -24.45 33.84
N GLU A 232 -5.14 -25.37 33.99
CA GLU A 232 -4.24 -25.77 32.91
C GLU A 232 -4.92 -26.68 31.89
N LEU A 233 -5.80 -27.57 32.33
CA LEU A 233 -6.61 -28.40 31.43
C LEU A 233 -7.59 -27.56 30.60
N ALA A 234 -8.17 -26.51 31.19
CA ALA A 234 -9.02 -25.54 30.49
C ALA A 234 -8.23 -24.76 29.43
N ARG A 235 -7.01 -24.30 29.75
CA ARG A 235 -6.12 -23.65 28.79
C ARG A 235 -5.72 -24.56 27.63
N ALA A 236 -5.40 -25.83 27.90
CA ALA A 236 -5.06 -26.79 26.85
C ALA A 236 -6.22 -27.02 25.87
N ALA A 237 -7.46 -27.02 26.36
CA ALA A 237 -8.66 -27.12 25.53
C ALA A 237 -8.87 -25.87 24.65
N GLU A 238 -8.66 -24.67 25.19
CA GLU A 238 -8.73 -23.41 24.44
C GLU A 238 -7.69 -23.31 23.33
N ILE A 239 -6.45 -23.77 23.58
CA ILE A 239 -5.37 -23.81 22.58
C ILE A 239 -5.77 -24.71 21.40
N LYS A 240 -6.29 -25.90 21.68
CA LYS A 240 -6.71 -26.86 20.64
C LYS A 240 -7.86 -26.31 19.79
N GLN A 241 -8.82 -25.63 20.41
CA GLN A 241 -9.94 -25.00 19.70
C GLN A 241 -9.46 -23.83 18.79
N ARG A 242 -8.50 -23.05 19.28
CA ARG A 242 -7.89 -21.94 18.54
C ARG A 242 -7.08 -22.41 17.34
N ASP A 243 -6.30 -23.49 17.47
CA ASP A 243 -5.52 -24.06 16.37
C ASP A 243 -6.41 -24.57 15.24
N GLN A 244 -7.55 -25.17 15.58
CA GLN A 244 -8.56 -25.60 14.61
C GLN A 244 -9.13 -24.40 13.82
N VAL A 245 -9.49 -23.31 14.50
CA VAL A 245 -10.00 -22.07 13.86
C VAL A 245 -8.95 -21.42 12.95
N LEU A 246 -7.67 -21.47 13.34
CA LEU A 246 -6.57 -20.94 12.51
C LEU A 246 -6.35 -21.79 11.25
N ALA A 247 -6.42 -23.12 11.37
CA ALA A 247 -6.34 -24.03 10.23
C ALA A 247 -7.48 -23.80 9.22
N ASP A 248 -8.70 -23.58 9.70
CA ASP A 248 -9.86 -23.32 8.84
C ASP A 248 -9.77 -21.95 8.15
N LYS A 249 -9.26 -20.92 8.85
CA LYS A 249 -8.98 -19.60 8.25
C LYS A 249 -7.89 -19.66 7.19
N ALA A 250 -6.83 -20.45 7.40
CA ALA A 250 -5.77 -20.64 6.42
C ALA A 250 -6.31 -21.30 5.13
N LYS A 251 -7.16 -22.34 5.26
CA LYS A 251 -7.84 -22.97 4.12
C LYS A 251 -8.76 -22.00 3.37
N GLN A 252 -9.51 -21.17 4.09
CA GLN A 252 -10.35 -20.14 3.46
C GLN A 252 -9.52 -19.10 2.70
N TYR A 253 -8.42 -18.62 3.29
CA TYR A 253 -7.53 -17.66 2.63
C TYR A 253 -6.91 -18.23 1.35
N ASP A 254 -6.43 -19.48 1.39
CA ASP A 254 -5.88 -20.14 0.21
C ASP A 254 -6.92 -20.35 -0.89
N LEU A 255 -8.17 -20.67 -0.51
CA LEU A 255 -9.29 -20.79 -1.45
C LEU A 255 -9.64 -19.43 -2.09
N GLU A 256 -9.74 -18.37 -1.29
CA GLU A 256 -9.99 -17.01 -1.78
C GLU A 256 -8.88 -16.51 -2.70
N LYS A 257 -7.62 -16.81 -2.38
CA LYS A 257 -6.49 -16.47 -3.22
C LYS A 257 -6.55 -17.20 -4.56
N ARG A 258 -6.80 -18.51 -4.56
CA ARG A 258 -6.98 -19.29 -5.80
C ARG A 258 -8.14 -18.77 -6.63
N ASN A 259 -9.26 -18.42 -6.01
CA ASN A 259 -10.42 -17.85 -6.70
C ASN A 259 -10.10 -16.48 -7.31
N ARG A 260 -9.32 -15.64 -6.61
CA ARG A 260 -8.88 -14.33 -7.09
C ARG A 260 -7.89 -14.44 -8.25
N ASP A 261 -6.94 -15.35 -8.15
CA ASP A 261 -5.96 -15.61 -9.20
C ASP A 261 -6.68 -16.15 -10.46
N ALA A 262 -7.62 -17.10 -10.29
CA ALA A 262 -8.46 -17.60 -11.37
C ALA A 262 -9.31 -16.51 -12.03
N LEU A 263 -9.93 -15.63 -11.23
CA LEU A 263 -10.72 -14.51 -11.73
C LEU A 263 -9.85 -13.49 -12.49
N THR A 264 -8.64 -13.24 -12.00
CA THR A 264 -7.69 -12.32 -12.64
C THR A 264 -7.20 -12.87 -13.98
N SER A 265 -6.86 -14.16 -14.04
CA SER A 265 -6.48 -14.83 -15.28
C SER A 265 -7.63 -14.82 -16.32
N GLU A 266 -8.86 -15.08 -15.88
CA GLU A 266 -10.02 -15.02 -16.77
C GLU A 266 -10.29 -13.58 -17.26
N LEU A 267 -10.10 -12.57 -16.41
CA LEU A 267 -10.24 -11.17 -16.81
C LEU A 267 -9.21 -10.78 -17.87
N GLU A 268 -7.95 -11.16 -17.69
CA GLU A 268 -6.90 -10.86 -18.68
C GLU A 268 -7.13 -11.60 -20.00
N ARG A 269 -7.65 -12.84 -19.95
CA ARG A 269 -8.09 -13.56 -21.16
C ARG A 269 -9.21 -12.81 -21.88
N VAL A 270 -10.27 -12.41 -21.17
CA VAL A 270 -11.39 -11.66 -21.76
C VAL A 270 -10.92 -10.32 -22.34
N LYS A 271 -9.97 -9.63 -21.69
CA LYS A 271 -9.36 -8.40 -22.24
C LYS A 271 -8.58 -8.67 -23.53
N ALA A 272 -7.78 -9.73 -23.57
CA ALA A 272 -7.04 -10.12 -24.76
C ALA A 272 -7.98 -10.47 -25.92
N ASP A 273 -9.02 -11.26 -25.65
CA ASP A 273 -10.04 -11.64 -26.63
C ASP A 273 -10.81 -10.40 -27.15
N ASN A 274 -11.16 -9.46 -26.27
CA ASN A 274 -11.79 -8.19 -26.66
C ASN A 274 -10.89 -7.32 -27.52
N LYS A 275 -9.59 -7.25 -27.18
CA LYS A 275 -8.62 -6.49 -27.96
C LYS A 275 -8.49 -7.09 -29.36
N ALA A 276 -8.40 -8.42 -29.46
CA ALA A 276 -8.35 -9.14 -30.73
C ALA A 276 -9.62 -8.94 -31.56
N LEU A 277 -10.80 -9.03 -30.93
CA LEU A 277 -12.09 -8.79 -31.59
C LEU A 277 -12.21 -7.34 -32.08
N SER A 278 -11.85 -6.36 -31.26
CA SER A 278 -11.85 -4.93 -31.62
C SER A 278 -10.94 -4.64 -32.81
N SER A 279 -9.73 -5.22 -32.86
CA SER A 279 -8.85 -5.08 -34.02
C SER A 279 -9.49 -5.64 -35.29
N ARG A 280 -10.03 -6.86 -35.25
CA ARG A 280 -10.70 -7.47 -36.41
C ARG A 280 -11.88 -6.64 -36.91
N LEU A 281 -12.73 -6.15 -35.99
CA LEU A 281 -13.88 -5.34 -36.34
C LEU A 281 -13.48 -3.97 -36.88
N ARG A 282 -12.35 -3.40 -36.45
CA ARG A 282 -11.87 -2.11 -36.96
C ARG A 282 -11.38 -2.22 -38.41
N ASP A 283 -10.82 -3.36 -38.78
CA ASP A 283 -10.22 -3.63 -40.10
C ASP A 283 -11.26 -4.09 -41.14
N LEU A 284 -12.55 -4.15 -40.79
CA LEU A 284 -13.62 -4.47 -41.73
C LEU A 284 -13.66 -3.46 -42.89
N PRO A 285 -13.89 -3.92 -44.14
CA PRO A 285 -14.04 -3.03 -45.29
C PRO A 285 -15.19 -2.04 -45.09
N LEU A 286 -14.89 -0.73 -45.20
CA LEU A 286 -15.84 0.33 -44.89
C LEU A 286 -17.04 0.38 -45.86
N ASP A 287 -16.84 -0.02 -47.10
CA ASP A 287 -17.86 -0.17 -48.14
C ASP A 287 -18.89 -1.26 -47.78
N GLN A 288 -18.41 -2.39 -47.24
CA GLN A 288 -19.29 -3.46 -46.76
C GLN A 288 -20.09 -3.01 -45.53
N VAL A 289 -19.43 -2.31 -44.60
CA VAL A 289 -20.08 -1.74 -43.40
C VAL A 289 -21.15 -0.72 -43.77
N LEU A 290 -20.86 0.18 -44.73
CA LEU A 290 -21.83 1.13 -45.25
C LEU A 290 -23.04 0.41 -45.86
N THR A 291 -22.80 -0.59 -46.70
CA THR A 291 -23.86 -1.35 -47.36
C THR A 291 -24.75 -2.09 -46.35
N ALA A 292 -24.15 -2.75 -45.35
CA ALA A 292 -24.90 -3.47 -44.33
C ALA A 292 -25.73 -2.55 -43.43
N LEU A 293 -25.29 -1.31 -43.23
CA LEU A 293 -26.03 -0.28 -42.49
C LEU A 293 -26.99 0.54 -43.38
N GLY A 294 -27.28 0.06 -44.60
CA GLY A 294 -28.31 0.63 -45.47
C GLY A 294 -27.85 1.81 -46.34
N ALA A 295 -26.55 2.06 -46.46
CA ALA A 295 -26.03 3.10 -47.35
C ALA A 295 -26.18 2.71 -48.83
N THR A 296 -26.47 3.68 -49.68
CA THR A 296 -26.52 3.48 -51.14
C THR A 296 -25.26 4.02 -51.79
N GLN A 297 -24.55 3.19 -52.56
CA GLN A 297 -23.35 3.61 -53.29
C GLN A 297 -23.72 4.49 -54.49
N ASP A 298 -22.93 5.53 -54.75
CA ASP A 298 -23.13 6.41 -55.89
C ASP A 298 -22.74 5.69 -57.20
N PRO A 299 -23.61 5.65 -58.23
CA PRO A 299 -23.31 5.02 -59.51
C PRO A 299 -22.14 5.66 -60.28
N ALA A 300 -21.91 6.96 -60.09
CA ALA A 300 -20.89 7.74 -60.80
C ALA A 300 -19.53 7.74 -60.08
N ASP A 301 -19.53 7.68 -58.75
CA ASP A 301 -18.31 7.61 -57.94
C ASP A 301 -18.42 6.50 -56.88
N LYS A 302 -17.77 5.37 -57.17
CA LYS A 302 -17.80 4.18 -56.31
C LYS A 302 -17.20 4.40 -54.91
N ASN A 303 -16.48 5.50 -54.68
CA ASN A 303 -15.96 5.84 -53.36
C ASN A 303 -16.97 6.61 -52.51
N ASN A 304 -18.11 7.05 -53.08
CA ASN A 304 -19.12 7.83 -52.38
C ASN A 304 -20.37 7.01 -52.06
N PHE A 305 -20.90 7.22 -50.86
CA PHE A 305 -22.08 6.55 -50.33
C PHE A 305 -23.03 7.60 -49.75
N LYS A 306 -24.33 7.42 -50.01
CA LYS A 306 -25.42 8.20 -49.42
C LYS A 306 -25.94 7.49 -48.19
N THR A 307 -25.99 8.19 -47.06
CA THR A 307 -26.48 7.71 -45.77
C THR A 307 -27.43 8.72 -45.16
N GLU A 308 -28.19 8.33 -44.14
CA GLU A 308 -29.04 9.27 -43.38
C GLU A 308 -28.24 10.41 -42.70
N GLN A 309 -26.98 10.15 -42.37
CA GLN A 309 -26.08 11.14 -41.76
C GLN A 309 -25.35 12.01 -42.79
N GLY A 310 -25.67 11.86 -44.08
CA GLY A 310 -25.08 12.62 -45.17
C GLY A 310 -24.16 11.82 -46.09
N ARG A 311 -23.49 12.53 -47.01
CA ARG A 311 -22.59 11.93 -48.00
C ARG A 311 -21.26 11.50 -47.37
N ILE A 312 -20.94 10.22 -47.47
CA ILE A 312 -19.70 9.61 -46.97
C ILE A 312 -18.79 9.25 -48.16
N THR A 313 -17.54 9.71 -48.14
CA THR A 313 -16.48 9.21 -49.03
C THR A 313 -15.59 8.23 -48.27
N VAL A 314 -15.26 7.10 -48.89
CA VAL A 314 -14.31 6.12 -48.36
C VAL A 314 -12.98 6.21 -49.11
N THR A 315 -11.87 6.15 -48.39
CA THR A 315 -10.52 6.08 -48.98
C THR A 315 -9.66 5.15 -48.14
N GLY A 316 -9.45 3.93 -48.63
CA GLY A 316 -8.78 2.87 -47.87
C GLY A 316 -9.52 2.58 -46.56
N THR A 317 -8.85 2.78 -45.44
CA THR A 317 -9.42 2.56 -44.09
C THR A 317 -10.03 3.82 -43.47
N LYS A 318 -10.14 4.92 -44.22
CA LYS A 318 -10.68 6.20 -43.72
C LYS A 318 -12.00 6.53 -44.39
N PHE A 319 -12.84 7.28 -43.68
CA PHE A 319 -14.04 7.87 -44.24
C PHE A 319 -14.11 9.36 -43.93
N TYR A 320 -14.82 10.10 -44.77
CA TYR A 320 -15.11 11.51 -44.58
C TYR A 320 -16.58 11.80 -44.89
N ASN A 321 -17.27 12.41 -43.94
CA ASN A 321 -18.62 12.92 -44.09
C ASN A 321 -18.56 14.39 -44.54
N HIS A 322 -19.03 14.67 -45.75
CA HIS A 322 -18.98 16.01 -46.35
C HIS A 322 -19.97 16.99 -45.72
N ASP A 323 -21.12 16.48 -45.28
CA ASP A 323 -22.21 17.31 -44.79
C ASP A 323 -21.95 17.76 -43.34
N LEU A 324 -21.24 16.93 -42.57
CA LEU A 324 -20.82 17.20 -41.19
C LEU A 324 -19.36 17.65 -41.06
N SER A 325 -18.61 17.73 -42.16
CA SER A 325 -17.17 18.05 -42.19
C SER A 325 -16.34 17.23 -41.19
N LYS A 326 -16.64 15.93 -41.06
CA LYS A 326 -16.07 15.05 -40.04
C LYS A 326 -15.55 13.76 -40.67
N GLY A 327 -14.32 13.37 -40.35
CA GLY A 327 -13.73 12.12 -40.81
C GLY A 327 -13.02 11.37 -39.70
N SER A 328 -12.99 10.04 -39.82
CA SER A 328 -12.22 9.14 -38.93
C SER A 328 -11.73 7.92 -39.71
N GLY A 329 -11.15 6.94 -39.01
CA GLY A 329 -10.63 5.70 -39.60
C GLY A 329 -11.17 4.45 -38.95
N GLY A 330 -11.52 3.46 -39.78
CA GLY A 330 -11.95 2.13 -39.36
C GLY A 330 -13.46 1.99 -39.17
N ALA A 331 -13.92 0.74 -39.22
CA ALA A 331 -15.33 0.39 -39.27
C ALA A 331 -16.08 0.68 -37.96
N ILE A 332 -15.40 0.61 -36.81
CA ILE A 332 -16.00 0.95 -35.50
C ILE A 332 -16.36 2.44 -35.46
N ASP A 333 -15.44 3.31 -35.85
CA ASP A 333 -15.64 4.76 -35.81
C ASP A 333 -16.70 5.18 -36.83
N LEU A 334 -16.73 4.52 -37.98
CA LEU A 334 -17.78 4.69 -38.99
C LEU A 334 -19.15 4.30 -38.44
N THR A 335 -19.26 3.16 -37.75
CA THR A 335 -20.53 2.68 -37.15
C THR A 335 -21.00 3.61 -36.02
N MET A 336 -20.07 4.05 -35.16
CA MET A 336 -20.37 5.05 -34.13
C MET A 336 -20.88 6.36 -34.74
N HIS A 337 -20.29 6.79 -35.86
CA HIS A 337 -20.69 8.01 -36.58
C HIS A 337 -22.07 7.86 -37.23
N LEU A 338 -22.35 6.75 -37.91
CA LEU A 338 -23.61 6.51 -38.61
C LEU A 338 -24.79 6.32 -37.65
N LEU A 339 -24.59 5.61 -36.55
CA LEU A 339 -25.64 5.27 -35.59
C LEU A 339 -25.70 6.21 -34.38
N ASN A 340 -24.80 7.19 -34.29
CA ASN A 340 -24.63 8.07 -33.14
C ASN A 340 -24.59 7.30 -31.80
N CYS A 341 -23.88 6.17 -31.79
CA CYS A 341 -23.87 5.22 -30.69
C CYS A 341 -22.51 5.18 -29.98
N LYS A 342 -22.48 4.61 -28.77
CA LYS A 342 -21.23 4.45 -28.02
C LYS A 342 -20.45 3.23 -28.48
N TYR A 343 -19.16 3.21 -28.18
CA TYR A 343 -18.24 2.13 -28.56
C TYR A 343 -18.76 0.70 -28.32
N PRO A 344 -19.40 0.35 -27.18
CA PRO A 344 -19.93 -1.00 -26.97
C PRO A 344 -21.09 -1.37 -27.91
N GLU A 345 -21.93 -0.39 -28.26
CA GLU A 345 -23.06 -0.56 -29.18
C GLU A 345 -22.56 -0.75 -30.61
N ALA A 346 -21.56 0.03 -31.04
CA ALA A 346 -20.93 -0.14 -32.35
C ALA A 346 -20.29 -1.53 -32.52
N ILE A 347 -19.61 -2.04 -31.49
CA ILE A 347 -19.04 -3.39 -31.48
C ILE A 347 -20.15 -4.44 -31.59
N LYS A 348 -21.26 -4.27 -30.87
CA LYS A 348 -22.41 -5.17 -30.93
C LYS A 348 -23.00 -5.21 -32.34
N THR A 349 -23.31 -4.05 -32.92
CA THR A 349 -23.87 -3.95 -34.27
C THR A 349 -22.96 -4.58 -35.32
N LEU A 350 -21.65 -4.28 -35.28
CA LEU A 350 -20.69 -4.87 -36.22
C LEU A 350 -20.56 -6.39 -36.03
N SER A 351 -20.63 -6.88 -34.79
CA SER A 351 -20.62 -8.31 -34.51
C SER A 351 -21.89 -9.03 -35.00
N GLU A 352 -23.03 -8.35 -34.98
CA GLU A 352 -24.31 -8.88 -35.50
C GLU A 352 -24.34 -8.94 -37.03
N HIS A 353 -23.75 -7.96 -37.71
CA HIS A 353 -23.77 -7.87 -39.18
C HIS A 353 -22.60 -8.60 -39.85
N PHE A 354 -21.44 -8.71 -39.19
CA PHE A 354 -20.19 -9.22 -39.78
C PHE A 354 -19.54 -10.36 -38.98
N GLY A 355 -20.16 -10.79 -37.88
CA GLY A 355 -19.67 -11.91 -37.08
C GLY A 355 -19.88 -13.25 -37.80
N ALA A 356 -18.88 -13.72 -38.54
CA ALA A 356 -18.90 -15.02 -39.21
C ALA A 356 -18.72 -16.24 -38.28
N ASP A 357 -18.42 -16.04 -36.98
CA ASP A 357 -18.24 -17.14 -36.02
C ASP A 357 -18.99 -16.85 -34.72
N ALA A 358 -19.79 -17.82 -34.25
CA ALA A 358 -20.54 -17.77 -32.99
C ALA A 358 -19.68 -17.38 -31.75
N VAL A 359 -18.36 -17.52 -31.85
CA VAL A 359 -17.36 -17.13 -30.82
C VAL A 359 -17.30 -15.60 -30.63
N ALA A 360 -17.46 -14.79 -31.67
CA ALA A 360 -17.38 -13.32 -31.58
C ALA A 360 -18.56 -12.72 -30.78
N SER A 361 -19.77 -13.24 -31.02
CA SER A 361 -20.98 -12.86 -30.28
C SER A 361 -20.94 -13.31 -28.81
N ALA A 362 -20.40 -14.51 -28.55
CA ALA A 362 -20.19 -15.00 -27.19
C ALA A 362 -19.16 -14.17 -26.41
N VAL A 363 -18.07 -13.72 -27.04
CA VAL A 363 -17.06 -12.83 -26.44
C VAL A 363 -17.68 -11.46 -26.13
N ALA A 364 -18.43 -10.87 -27.06
CA ALA A 364 -19.11 -9.59 -26.83
C ALA A 364 -20.15 -9.66 -25.68
N ALA A 365 -20.93 -10.74 -25.61
CA ALA A 365 -21.90 -10.98 -24.53
C ALA A 365 -21.22 -11.23 -23.17
N LYS A 366 -20.11 -11.97 -23.14
CA LYS A 366 -19.32 -12.24 -21.92
C LYS A 366 -18.67 -10.96 -21.40
N SER A 367 -18.20 -10.08 -22.28
CA SER A 367 -17.63 -8.77 -21.96
C SER A 367 -18.67 -7.81 -21.38
N MET A 368 -19.90 -7.77 -21.92
CA MET A 368 -20.99 -7.01 -21.30
C MET A 368 -21.36 -7.54 -19.91
N ARG A 369 -21.32 -8.86 -19.69
CA ARG A 369 -21.56 -9.45 -18.35
C ARG A 369 -20.46 -9.08 -17.36
N VAL A 370 -19.19 -9.12 -17.76
CA VAL A 370 -18.05 -8.74 -16.91
C VAL A 370 -18.06 -7.23 -16.63
N VAL A 371 -18.32 -6.39 -17.64
CA VAL A 371 -18.46 -4.94 -17.46
C VAL A 371 -19.67 -4.58 -16.60
N ASN A 372 -20.82 -5.26 -16.75
CA ASN A 372 -21.99 -5.05 -15.90
C ASN A 372 -21.81 -5.61 -14.49
N ALA A 373 -21.03 -6.68 -14.31
CA ALA A 373 -20.65 -7.19 -12.99
C ALA A 373 -19.68 -6.23 -12.28
N ILE A 374 -18.73 -5.62 -13.02
CA ILE A 374 -17.82 -4.58 -12.53
C ILE A 374 -18.57 -3.25 -12.28
N ALA A 375 -19.56 -2.91 -13.08
CA ALA A 375 -20.36 -1.68 -12.92
C ALA A 375 -21.43 -1.77 -11.80
N LYS A 376 -21.81 -2.99 -11.39
CA LYS A 376 -22.69 -3.21 -10.23
C LYS A 376 -21.93 -3.30 -8.91
N ASP A 377 -20.59 -3.30 -8.94
CA ASP A 377 -19.74 -3.37 -7.76
C ASP A 377 -18.81 -2.14 -7.69
N ASP A 378 -19.28 -1.09 -7.01
CA ASP A 378 -18.53 0.14 -6.71
C ASP A 378 -17.21 -0.09 -5.93
N THR A 379 -16.81 -1.33 -5.64
CA THR A 379 -15.65 -1.65 -4.80
C THR A 379 -14.33 -1.90 -5.56
N VAL A 380 -14.31 -1.88 -6.91
CA VAL A 380 -13.05 -2.09 -7.66
C VAL A 380 -12.31 -0.77 -7.96
N LYS A 381 -11.95 -0.05 -6.90
CA LYS A 381 -10.68 0.69 -6.86
C LYS A 381 -9.79 -0.05 -5.87
N PRO A 382 -8.60 -0.55 -6.26
CA PRO A 382 -7.74 -1.23 -5.31
C PRO A 382 -7.41 -0.26 -4.16
N ALA A 383 -7.87 -0.58 -2.96
CA ALA A 383 -7.52 0.17 -1.76
C ALA A 383 -6.00 0.15 -1.62
N SER A 384 -5.33 1.28 -1.86
CA SER A 384 -3.89 1.42 -1.59
C SER A 384 -3.62 1.01 -0.15
N SER A 385 -2.55 0.29 0.16
CA SER A 385 -2.20 -0.13 1.52
C SER A 385 -1.99 1.07 2.48
N LEU A 386 -2.27 0.86 3.77
CA LEU A 386 -1.89 1.80 4.84
C LEU A 386 -0.35 1.93 4.87
N PRO A 387 0.23 3.14 4.78
CA PRO A 387 1.69 3.27 4.76
C PRO A 387 2.33 2.84 6.09
N ASP A 388 3.57 2.33 6.01
CA ASP A 388 4.34 1.89 7.17
C ASP A 388 4.77 3.09 8.05
N ASP A 389 4.99 2.84 9.35
CA ASP A 389 5.45 3.86 10.30
C ASP A 389 6.97 4.06 10.22
N CYS A 390 7.40 5.21 9.70
CA CYS A 390 8.78 5.63 9.57
C CYS A 390 9.23 6.42 10.80
N GLY A 391 9.72 5.70 11.81
CA GLY A 391 10.17 6.29 13.09
C GLY A 391 11.21 7.41 12.96
N HIS A 392 12.07 7.41 11.93
CA HIS A 392 13.05 8.49 11.72
C HIS A 392 12.41 9.84 11.34
N ASN A 393 11.20 9.82 10.77
CA ASN A 393 10.45 11.02 10.38
C ASN A 393 9.53 11.52 11.50
N TRP A 394 9.38 10.72 12.56
CA TRP A 394 8.49 11.03 13.67
C TRP A 394 8.86 12.34 14.36
N SER A 395 10.14 12.63 14.55
CA SER A 395 10.60 13.88 15.16
C SER A 395 10.10 15.11 14.38
N ALA A 396 10.14 15.05 13.05
CA ALA A 396 9.63 16.12 12.18
C ALA A 396 8.10 16.21 12.20
N VAL A 397 7.39 15.08 12.24
CA VAL A 397 5.91 15.05 12.35
C VAL A 397 5.45 15.58 13.71
N LYS A 398 6.08 15.15 14.80
CA LYS A 398 5.84 15.64 16.16
C LYS A 398 6.08 17.14 16.25
N LYS A 399 7.20 17.63 15.69
CA LYS A 399 7.49 19.07 15.61
C LYS A 399 6.40 19.83 14.86
N TRP A 400 5.95 19.34 13.70
CA TRP A 400 4.86 19.96 12.93
C TRP A 400 3.53 19.97 13.68
N LEU A 401 3.14 18.86 14.35
CA LEU A 401 1.92 18.81 15.17
C LEU A 401 1.96 19.80 16.34
N MET A 402 3.13 19.99 16.96
CA MET A 402 3.31 20.93 18.06
C MET A 402 3.34 22.38 17.59
N GLU A 403 4.19 22.70 16.61
CA GLU A 403 4.48 24.08 16.22
C GLU A 403 3.48 24.66 15.23
N SER A 404 3.01 23.84 14.27
CA SER A 404 2.12 24.30 13.18
C SER A 404 0.65 23.95 13.40
N ARG A 405 0.36 22.99 14.30
CA ARG A 405 -1.02 22.61 14.66
C ARG A 405 -1.35 22.91 16.12
N HIS A 406 -0.39 23.43 16.88
CA HIS A 406 -0.55 23.83 18.29
C HIS A 406 -1.03 22.71 19.22
N ILE A 407 -0.84 21.45 18.83
CA ILE A 407 -1.32 20.31 19.61
C ILE A 407 -0.34 20.03 20.76
N PRO A 408 -0.80 19.92 22.02
CA PRO A 408 0.05 19.59 23.15
C PRO A 408 0.81 18.27 22.99
N SER A 409 2.10 18.26 23.37
CA SER A 409 2.97 17.08 23.30
C SER A 409 2.39 15.87 24.02
N LYS A 410 1.73 16.06 25.17
CA LYS A 410 1.07 14.99 25.93
C LYS A 410 0.02 14.22 25.12
N ILE A 411 -0.75 14.92 24.28
CA ILE A 411 -1.76 14.28 23.42
C ILE A 411 -1.08 13.52 22.29
N ILE A 412 -0.07 14.14 21.66
CA ILE A 412 0.71 13.52 20.59
C ILE A 412 1.38 12.24 21.09
N ASP A 413 2.03 12.29 22.26
CA ASP A 413 2.73 11.16 22.85
C ASP A 413 1.77 10.04 23.26
N TYR A 414 0.62 10.38 23.86
CA TYR A 414 -0.44 9.40 24.17
C TYR A 414 -0.91 8.63 22.92
N LEU A 415 -1.22 9.35 21.83
CA LEU A 415 -1.69 8.73 20.59
C LEU A 415 -0.58 7.96 19.87
N ARG A 416 0.67 8.42 20.01
CA ARG A 416 1.84 7.73 19.47
C ARG A 416 2.09 6.40 20.16
N ASP A 417 2.00 6.36 21.48
CA ASP A 417 2.20 5.14 22.27
C ASP A 417 1.13 4.09 21.95
N LYS A 418 -0.10 4.54 21.69
CA LYS A 418 -1.22 3.70 21.22
C LYS A 418 -1.12 3.31 19.73
N ARG A 419 -0.09 3.76 19.02
CA ARG A 419 0.13 3.56 17.57
C ARG A 419 -1.01 4.07 16.68
N LEU A 420 -1.78 5.04 17.19
CA LEU A 420 -2.90 5.69 16.49
C LEU A 420 -2.41 6.78 15.53
N ILE A 421 -1.24 7.37 15.80
CA ILE A 421 -0.59 8.32 14.89
C ILE A 421 0.81 7.89 14.48
N ARG A 422 1.12 8.03 13.19
CA ARG A 422 2.36 7.56 12.54
C ARG A 422 2.98 8.64 11.66
N ALA A 423 4.24 8.42 11.28
CA ALA A 423 4.89 9.20 10.23
C ALA A 423 5.13 8.31 9.02
N ASP A 424 4.83 8.75 7.80
CA ASP A 424 5.23 8.01 6.58
C ASP A 424 6.68 8.33 6.17
N ASP A 425 7.15 7.70 5.09
CA ASP A 425 8.50 7.85 4.53
C ASP A 425 8.78 9.26 3.99
N ARG A 426 7.73 10.00 3.62
CA ARG A 426 7.77 11.42 3.22
C ARG A 426 7.64 12.36 4.42
N GLY A 427 7.40 11.79 5.60
CA GLY A 427 7.21 12.48 6.86
C GLY A 427 5.88 13.21 6.95
N ASN A 428 4.84 12.71 6.29
CA ASN A 428 3.46 13.10 6.53
C ASN A 428 2.95 12.41 7.83
N ALA A 429 2.05 13.07 8.53
CA ALA A 429 1.33 12.46 9.65
C ALA A 429 0.25 11.52 9.12
N ILE A 430 0.13 10.34 9.72
CA ILE A 430 -0.93 9.37 9.43
C ILE A 430 -1.79 9.18 10.69
N PHE A 431 -3.09 9.37 10.57
CA PHE A 431 -4.09 9.09 11.61
C PHE A 431 -4.77 7.77 11.28
N VAL A 432 -4.40 6.73 12.03
CA VAL A 432 -4.72 5.33 11.71
C VAL A 432 -6.11 4.96 12.24
N ASN A 433 -6.93 4.35 11.40
CA ASN A 433 -8.24 3.89 11.83
C ASN A 433 -8.16 2.80 12.91
N GLN A 434 -9.24 2.61 13.67
CA GLN A 434 -9.31 1.67 14.79
C GLN A 434 -8.90 0.23 14.41
N ASN A 435 -9.15 -0.16 13.16
CA ASN A 435 -8.87 -1.50 12.65
C ASN A 435 -7.43 -1.65 12.13
N CYS A 436 -6.61 -0.59 12.16
CA CYS A 436 -5.25 -0.56 11.59
C CYS A 436 -5.18 -0.98 10.11
N THR A 437 -6.26 -0.80 9.36
CA THR A 437 -6.36 -1.20 7.93
C THR A 437 -6.26 -0.01 6.98
N GLY A 438 -6.37 1.22 7.51
CA GLY A 438 -6.27 2.46 6.76
C GLY A 438 -6.07 3.67 7.65
N GLY A 439 -5.90 4.84 7.05
CA GLY A 439 -5.63 6.07 7.78
C GLY A 439 -5.60 7.31 6.90
N GLU A 440 -5.96 8.43 7.53
CA GLU A 440 -5.88 9.76 6.95
C GLU A 440 -4.41 10.23 6.93
N ILE A 441 -3.98 10.85 5.84
CA ILE A 441 -2.63 11.39 5.66
C ILE A 441 -2.69 12.90 5.59
N ARG A 442 -1.84 13.57 6.38
CA ARG A 442 -1.64 15.03 6.38
C ARG A 442 -0.17 15.39 6.20
N GLY A 443 0.13 16.17 5.16
CA GLY A 443 1.49 16.59 4.86
C GLY A 443 1.99 17.81 5.65
N LYS A 444 3.32 17.91 5.79
CA LYS A 444 4.03 19.01 6.48
C LYS A 444 4.11 20.32 5.66
N GLY A 445 3.96 20.25 4.33
CA GLY A 445 4.03 21.40 3.41
C GLY A 445 3.16 21.20 2.17
N ALA A 446 2.51 22.29 1.73
CA ALA A 446 1.49 22.37 0.67
C ALA A 446 0.30 21.41 0.84
N ASN A 447 -0.70 21.77 1.67
CA ASN A 447 -2.10 21.27 1.76
C ASN A 447 -2.38 19.79 1.40
N PHE A 448 -1.40 18.90 1.54
CA PHE A 448 -1.53 17.52 1.11
C PHE A 448 -2.40 16.77 2.11
N LYS A 449 -3.59 16.40 1.65
CA LYS A 449 -4.57 15.58 2.37
C LYS A 449 -4.90 14.35 1.54
N GLY A 450 -5.04 13.21 2.19
CA GLY A 450 -5.44 11.97 1.53
C GLY A 450 -5.87 10.91 2.53
N TYR A 451 -6.38 9.79 2.01
CA TYR A 451 -6.68 8.60 2.81
C TYR A 451 -6.06 7.39 2.11
N ARG A 452 -5.45 6.49 2.88
CA ARG A 452 -4.88 5.22 2.40
C ARG A 452 -5.45 4.06 3.20
N GLY A 453 -5.46 2.88 2.62
CA GLY A 453 -6.01 1.66 3.20
C GLY A 453 -7.54 1.57 3.12
N LYS A 454 -8.11 0.62 3.84
CA LYS A 454 -9.56 0.47 4.00
C LYS A 454 -10.08 1.63 4.86
N ARG A 455 -11.13 2.32 4.42
CA ARG A 455 -11.75 3.39 5.22
C ARG A 455 -12.34 2.85 6.52
N GLY A 456 -12.24 3.65 7.57
CA GLY A 456 -12.76 3.40 8.91
C GLY A 456 -12.49 4.59 9.81
N LEU A 457 -13.07 4.60 11.01
CA LEU A 457 -12.93 5.70 11.96
C LEU A 457 -11.55 5.72 12.62
N PHE A 458 -10.92 6.90 12.69
CA PHE A 458 -9.85 7.16 13.67
C PHE A 458 -10.51 7.44 15.01
N VAL A 459 -10.17 6.70 16.06
CA VAL A 459 -10.89 6.73 17.35
C VAL A 459 -9.94 7.09 18.48
N ILE A 460 -10.30 8.14 19.22
CA ILE A 460 -9.69 8.48 20.50
C ILE A 460 -10.68 8.17 21.61
N ASP A 461 -10.33 7.18 22.44
CA ASP A 461 -11.13 6.69 23.56
C ASP A 461 -10.52 7.14 24.90
N ARG A 462 -11.29 7.88 25.72
CA ARG A 462 -10.75 8.58 26.89
C ARG A 462 -11.60 8.48 28.14
N LEU A 463 -12.93 8.60 28.02
CA LEU A 463 -13.83 8.55 29.17
C LEU A 463 -14.83 7.42 29.02
N THR A 464 -15.37 6.96 30.14
CA THR A 464 -16.42 5.95 30.19
C THR A 464 -17.78 6.50 29.76
N ASP A 465 -17.93 7.81 29.67
CA ASP A 465 -19.16 8.48 29.28
C ASP A 465 -19.55 8.13 27.84
N LYS A 466 -20.85 7.84 27.64
CA LYS A 466 -21.39 7.47 26.34
C LYS A 466 -21.67 8.70 25.46
N THR A 467 -20.72 9.62 25.36
CA THR A 467 -20.77 10.77 24.45
C THR A 467 -19.73 10.59 23.35
N LEU A 468 -20.16 10.75 22.10
CA LEU A 468 -19.34 10.58 20.90
C LEU A 468 -19.32 11.89 20.12
N LEU A 469 -18.12 12.42 19.82
CA LEU A 469 -17.96 13.53 18.89
C LEU A 469 -17.35 13.03 17.58
N VAL A 470 -18.04 13.25 16.47
CA VAL A 470 -17.57 12.93 15.12
C VAL A 470 -17.04 14.19 14.46
N VAL A 471 -15.81 14.16 13.95
CA VAL A 471 -15.19 15.28 13.24
C VAL A 471 -14.59 14.87 11.92
N GLU A 472 -14.22 15.86 11.11
CA GLU A 472 -13.72 15.61 9.75
C GLU A 472 -12.33 15.03 9.73
N SER A 473 -11.41 15.54 10.56
CA SER A 473 -10.00 15.14 10.49
C SER A 473 -9.39 14.73 11.82
N GLY A 474 -8.34 13.91 11.75
CA GLY A 474 -7.56 13.52 12.91
C GLY A 474 -6.92 14.71 13.61
N THR A 475 -6.60 15.79 12.88
CA THR A 475 -6.13 17.03 13.49
C THR A 475 -7.23 17.73 14.27
N ASP A 476 -8.45 17.81 13.75
CA ASP A 476 -9.58 18.44 14.47
C ASP A 476 -9.91 17.65 15.73
N ALA A 477 -9.86 16.31 15.65
CA ALA A 477 -10.08 15.43 16.79
C ALA A 477 -9.08 15.71 17.92
N MET A 478 -7.81 15.91 17.56
CA MET A 478 -6.76 16.26 18.52
C MET A 478 -6.89 17.68 19.05
N ALA A 479 -7.32 18.64 18.22
CA ALA A 479 -7.52 20.02 18.67
C ALA A 479 -8.68 20.13 19.65
N LEU A 480 -9.81 19.52 19.34
CA LEU A 480 -10.95 19.45 20.25
C LEU A 480 -10.60 18.75 21.56
N LEU A 481 -9.81 17.68 21.50
CA LEU A 481 -9.31 17.03 22.71
C LEU A 481 -8.40 17.96 23.54
N ALA A 482 -7.61 18.82 22.90
CA ALA A 482 -6.77 19.79 23.58
C ALA A 482 -7.59 20.90 24.25
N MET A 483 -8.61 21.41 23.57
CA MET A 483 -9.46 22.49 24.06
C MET A 483 -10.49 22.01 25.10
N GLN A 484 -10.98 20.77 24.96
CA GLN A 484 -12.09 20.22 25.74
C GLN A 484 -11.81 18.78 26.21
N PRO A 485 -10.79 18.56 27.05
CA PRO A 485 -10.27 17.21 27.37
C PRO A 485 -11.25 16.29 28.09
N ASN A 486 -12.32 16.83 28.70
CA ASN A 486 -13.27 16.10 29.54
C ASN A 486 -14.72 16.16 29.03
N ARG A 487 -14.97 16.69 27.82
CA ARG A 487 -16.35 16.91 27.33
C ARG A 487 -16.97 15.70 26.65
N TYR A 488 -16.16 14.88 25.98
CA TYR A 488 -16.63 13.75 25.18
C TYR A 488 -15.88 12.48 25.56
N GLY A 489 -16.61 11.37 25.73
CA GLY A 489 -16.00 10.09 26.07
C GLY A 489 -15.22 9.46 24.93
N LYS A 490 -15.72 9.63 23.70
CA LYS A 490 -15.02 9.30 22.46
C LYS A 490 -15.01 10.48 21.49
N VAL A 491 -13.85 10.71 20.86
CA VAL A 491 -13.71 11.61 19.72
C VAL A 491 -13.26 10.79 18.52
N VAL A 492 -13.98 10.87 17.41
CA VAL A 492 -13.71 10.10 16.20
C VAL A 492 -13.58 10.98 14.97
N SER A 493 -12.68 10.63 14.07
CA SER A 493 -12.53 11.30 12.78
C SER A 493 -12.93 10.38 11.63
N THR A 494 -13.62 10.95 10.64
CA THR A 494 -13.97 10.27 9.38
C THR A 494 -12.83 10.26 8.36
N GLY A 495 -11.78 11.06 8.56
CA GLY A 495 -10.64 11.14 7.64
C GLY A 495 -10.93 11.94 6.36
N GLY A 496 -11.69 13.02 6.50
CA GLY A 496 -12.02 14.04 5.50
C GLY A 496 -13.30 13.78 4.70
N ASP A 497 -13.75 12.53 4.63
CA ASP A 497 -14.97 12.11 3.94
C ASP A 497 -15.49 10.78 4.55
N PHE A 498 -16.79 10.50 4.45
CA PHE A 498 -17.42 9.33 5.05
C PHE A 498 -18.15 8.46 4.01
N GLY A 499 -17.83 7.16 4.00
CA GLY A 499 -18.48 6.17 3.12
C GLY A 499 -19.38 5.20 3.89
N LYS A 500 -19.98 4.24 3.18
CA LYS A 500 -20.91 3.24 3.74
C LYS A 500 -20.36 2.51 4.98
N GLU A 501 -19.08 2.11 4.96
CA GLU A 501 -18.44 1.43 6.10
C GLU A 501 -18.29 2.36 7.32
N THR A 502 -17.91 3.62 7.11
CA THR A 502 -17.80 4.63 8.18
C THR A 502 -19.16 4.91 8.83
N ILE A 503 -20.20 5.03 8.01
CA ILE A 503 -21.58 5.20 8.49
C ILE A 503 -22.02 3.98 9.31
N LYS A 504 -21.71 2.77 8.85
CA LYS A 504 -21.99 1.53 9.58
C LYS A 504 -21.30 1.49 10.95
N GLU A 505 -20.03 1.90 11.03
CA GLU A 505 -19.31 2.00 12.30
C GLU A 505 -19.96 3.03 13.26
N LEU A 506 -20.39 4.18 12.74
CA LEU A 506 -21.08 5.20 13.53
C LEU A 506 -22.45 4.74 14.03
N LYS A 507 -23.25 4.08 13.18
CA LYS A 507 -24.54 3.47 13.57
C LYS A 507 -24.37 2.41 14.64
N ALA A 508 -23.29 1.61 14.58
CA ALA A 508 -22.98 0.63 15.61
C ALA A 508 -22.68 1.28 16.97
N LEU A 509 -21.96 2.42 16.97
CA LEU A 509 -21.73 3.20 18.20
C LEU A 509 -23.03 3.82 18.73
N GLN A 510 -23.88 4.37 17.86
CA GLN A 510 -25.20 4.88 18.25
C GLN A 510 -26.06 3.77 18.88
N ALA A 511 -26.09 2.58 18.28
CA ALA A 511 -26.78 1.40 18.81
C ALA A 511 -26.20 0.90 20.15
N ALA A 512 -24.90 1.10 20.39
CA ALA A 512 -24.26 0.82 21.68
C ALA A 512 -24.61 1.85 22.78
N GLY A 513 -25.44 2.85 22.45
CA GLY A 513 -25.97 3.86 23.36
C GLY A 513 -25.12 5.12 23.47
N TYR A 514 -24.27 5.41 22.47
CA TYR A 514 -23.53 6.68 22.42
C TYR A 514 -24.44 7.82 21.91
N THR A 515 -24.47 8.93 22.64
CA THR A 515 -25.03 10.19 22.15
C THR A 515 -24.05 10.82 21.17
N VAL A 516 -24.45 10.92 19.90
CA VAL A 516 -23.59 11.36 18.80
C VAL A 516 -23.72 12.86 18.56
N PHE A 517 -22.60 13.56 18.64
CA PHE A 517 -22.42 14.95 18.23
C PHE A 517 -21.56 15.00 16.97
N VAL A 518 -21.81 15.97 16.09
CA VAL A 518 -21.09 16.11 14.82
C VAL A 518 -20.42 17.49 14.78
N GLY A 519 -19.10 17.51 14.91
CA GLY A 519 -18.25 18.68 14.83
C GLY A 519 -17.80 18.97 13.40
N THR A 520 -18.28 20.06 12.81
CA THR A 520 -17.91 20.49 11.44
C THR A 520 -17.40 21.92 11.45
N ASP A 521 -16.62 22.27 10.44
CA ASP A 521 -16.17 23.65 10.23
C ASP A 521 -17.36 24.63 10.15
N ASN A 522 -17.11 25.87 10.57
CA ASN A 522 -18.11 26.93 10.59
C ASN A 522 -18.18 27.63 9.23
N ASP A 523 -18.45 26.84 8.18
CA ASP A 523 -18.66 27.31 6.83
C ASP A 523 -19.79 26.52 6.14
N LYS A 524 -20.08 26.91 4.89
CA LYS A 524 -21.11 26.24 4.08
C LYS A 524 -20.79 24.77 3.83
N SER A 525 -19.52 24.44 3.59
CA SER A 525 -19.08 23.07 3.32
C SER A 525 -19.26 22.17 4.56
N GLY A 526 -18.91 22.67 5.74
CA GLY A 526 -19.13 22.00 7.01
C GLY A 526 -20.62 21.79 7.28
N HIS A 527 -21.47 22.78 6.98
CA HIS A 527 -22.93 22.63 7.09
C HIS A 527 -23.46 21.53 6.18
N ASP A 528 -23.07 21.52 4.89
CA ASP A 528 -23.52 20.51 3.93
C ASP A 528 -23.10 19.08 4.35
N LYS A 529 -21.91 18.93 4.94
CA LYS A 529 -21.44 17.66 5.49
C LYS A 529 -22.23 17.23 6.71
N PHE A 530 -22.54 18.17 7.62
CA PHE A 530 -23.40 17.90 8.76
C PHE A 530 -24.76 17.37 8.30
N VAL A 531 -25.43 18.04 7.35
CA VAL A 531 -26.75 17.65 6.85
C VAL A 531 -26.73 16.21 6.32
N LYS A 532 -25.73 15.85 5.52
CA LYS A 532 -25.59 14.49 4.97
C LYS A 532 -25.39 13.45 6.07
N LEU A 533 -24.53 13.71 7.05
CA LEU A 533 -24.27 12.76 8.12
C LEU A 533 -25.44 12.66 9.10
N ALA A 534 -26.11 13.78 9.37
CA ALA A 534 -27.29 13.85 10.20
C ALA A 534 -28.45 13.07 9.60
N GLN A 535 -28.63 13.11 8.28
CA GLN A 535 -29.62 12.28 7.58
C GLN A 535 -29.32 10.78 7.75
N GLU A 536 -28.06 10.37 7.63
CA GLU A 536 -27.67 8.96 7.79
C GLU A 536 -27.82 8.47 9.22
N LEU A 537 -27.57 9.32 10.22
CA LEU A 537 -27.59 8.97 11.65
C LEU A 537 -28.88 9.37 12.37
N GLU A 538 -29.87 9.88 11.63
CA GLU A 538 -31.15 10.37 12.17
C GLU A 538 -30.97 11.44 13.27
N LEU A 539 -30.02 12.34 13.06
CA LEU A 539 -29.71 13.42 13.99
C LEU A 539 -30.42 14.72 13.58
N THR A 540 -30.82 15.52 14.57
CA THR A 540 -31.31 16.89 14.35
C THR A 540 -30.18 17.91 14.51
N HIS A 541 -30.41 19.15 14.06
CA HIS A 541 -29.38 20.21 14.06
C HIS A 541 -28.81 20.53 15.46
N LYS A 542 -29.49 20.15 16.55
CA LYS A 542 -29.01 20.33 17.93
C LYS A 542 -27.75 19.53 18.26
N TYR A 543 -27.45 18.50 17.47
CA TYR A 543 -26.26 17.67 17.62
C TYR A 543 -25.06 18.20 16.82
N ARG A 544 -25.22 19.30 16.07
CA ARG A 544 -24.11 19.97 15.38
C ARG A 544 -23.29 20.79 16.38
N VAL A 545 -21.97 20.66 16.30
CA VAL A 545 -21.00 21.47 17.06
C VAL A 545 -20.13 22.20 16.04
N THR A 546 -19.83 23.48 16.27
CA THR A 546 -19.01 24.30 15.37
C THR A 546 -17.94 25.05 16.14
N PRO A 547 -16.79 25.37 15.51
CA PRO A 547 -15.80 26.27 16.08
C PRO A 547 -16.38 27.69 16.22
N VAL A 548 -15.72 28.52 17.03
CA VAL A 548 -16.01 29.95 17.16
C VAL A 548 -15.52 30.68 15.91
N GLY A 549 -14.29 30.39 15.47
CA GLY A 549 -13.70 30.82 14.22
C GLY A 549 -14.16 29.97 13.02
N ARG A 550 -13.31 29.83 12.00
CA ARG A 550 -13.65 29.05 10.80
C ARG A 550 -13.48 27.55 11.03
N ASP A 551 -12.36 27.15 11.63
CA ASP A 551 -12.01 25.76 11.88
C ASP A 551 -11.47 25.56 13.32
N TRP A 552 -11.42 24.29 13.77
CA TRP A 552 -11.00 23.93 15.13
C TRP A 552 -9.53 24.22 15.42
N GLN A 553 -8.72 24.39 14.38
CA GLN A 553 -7.29 24.62 14.46
C GLN A 553 -6.99 26.11 14.68
N GLU A 554 -7.76 26.99 14.06
CA GLU A 554 -7.77 28.42 14.34
C GLU A 554 -8.15 28.68 15.81
N ASP A 555 -9.25 28.08 16.29
CA ASP A 555 -9.70 28.20 17.68
C ASP A 555 -8.61 27.75 18.68
N LEU A 556 -7.98 26.60 18.43
CA LEU A 556 -6.89 26.12 19.29
C LEU A 556 -5.69 27.07 19.27
N ALA A 557 -5.32 27.58 18.09
CA ALA A 557 -4.21 28.53 17.96
C ALA A 557 -4.49 29.82 18.76
N GLU A 558 -5.73 30.30 18.74
CA GLU A 558 -6.17 31.45 19.52
C GLU A 558 -6.17 31.16 21.03
N GLN A 559 -6.68 30.01 21.46
CA GLN A 559 -6.66 29.62 22.87
C GLN A 559 -5.23 29.44 23.42
N VAL A 560 -4.30 28.92 22.61
CA VAL A 560 -2.88 28.84 22.98
C VAL A 560 -2.25 30.22 23.12
N LYS A 561 -2.62 31.20 22.27
CA LYS A 561 -2.15 32.60 22.39
C LYS A 561 -2.68 33.29 23.65
N LEU A 562 -3.95 33.04 24.00
CA LEU A 562 -4.62 33.66 25.16
C LEU A 562 -4.33 32.94 26.50
N GLY A 563 -3.70 31.77 26.45
CA GLY A 563 -3.62 30.84 27.57
C GLY A 563 -4.93 30.07 27.75
N PHE A 564 -4.84 28.81 28.21
CA PHE A 564 -5.96 27.84 28.27
C PHE A 564 -7.18 28.25 29.15
N GLY A 565 -7.27 29.50 29.61
CA GLY A 565 -8.38 30.05 30.39
C GLY A 565 -9.25 31.12 29.70
N GLY A 566 -9.03 31.45 28.41
CA GLY A 566 -9.59 32.68 27.81
C GLY A 566 -10.76 32.57 26.81
N VAL A 567 -11.11 31.40 26.26
CA VAL A 567 -12.11 31.32 25.17
C VAL A 567 -13.36 30.56 25.61
N GLY A 568 -14.45 31.30 25.82
CA GLY A 568 -15.76 30.73 26.06
C GLY A 568 -16.33 30.10 24.80
N PHE A 569 -16.56 28.80 24.81
CA PHE A 569 -17.30 28.11 23.74
C PHE A 569 -18.79 28.49 23.82
N LYS A 570 -19.43 28.73 22.67
CA LYS A 570 -20.90 28.75 22.63
C LYS A 570 -21.41 27.33 22.94
N PRO A 571 -22.19 27.11 24.00
CA PRO A 571 -22.95 25.87 24.11
C PRO A 571 -23.97 25.81 22.97
N ALA A 572 -24.31 24.60 22.53
CA ALA A 572 -25.50 24.42 21.71
C ALA A 572 -26.70 25.03 22.47
N PRO A 573 -27.64 25.74 21.82
CA PRO A 573 -28.79 26.32 22.49
C PRO A 573 -29.52 25.22 23.28
N THR A 574 -29.68 25.43 24.58
CA THR A 574 -30.17 24.43 25.54
C THR A 574 -31.69 24.40 25.66
N SER A 575 -32.43 25.04 24.77
CA SER A 575 -33.90 25.00 24.72
C SER A 575 -34.42 24.78 23.30
N ASP A 576 -35.49 24.01 23.20
CA ASP A 576 -36.10 23.53 21.94
C ASP A 576 -36.73 24.64 21.06
N ASP A 577 -36.70 25.92 21.47
CA ASP A 577 -37.53 26.98 20.87
C ASP A 577 -36.85 27.89 19.83
N ASP A 578 -35.54 27.83 19.59
CA ASP A 578 -34.86 28.88 18.78
C ASP A 578 -34.60 28.51 17.30
N TYR A 579 -35.41 27.62 16.71
CA TYR A 579 -35.27 27.17 15.31
C TYR A 579 -36.08 28.00 14.29
N SER A 580 -36.75 29.08 14.69
CA SER A 580 -37.69 29.81 13.82
C SER A 580 -37.16 31.14 13.28
N ARG A 581 -35.90 31.24 12.83
CA ARG A 581 -35.46 32.39 12.03
C ARG A 581 -34.67 31.98 10.78
N PRO A 582 -35.12 32.36 9.57
CA PRO A 582 -34.37 32.12 8.34
C PRO A 582 -33.19 33.08 8.27
N VAL A 583 -32.02 32.56 7.94
CA VAL A 583 -30.80 33.35 7.73
C VAL A 583 -30.75 33.73 6.25
N PHE A 584 -30.88 35.03 5.96
CA PHE A 584 -30.48 35.65 4.70
C PHE A 584 -28.97 35.87 4.67
#